data_AF-A0A432G506-F1
#
_entry.id   AF-A0A432G506-F1
#
_cell.length_a   1.000
_cell.length_b   1.000
_cell.length_c   1.000
_cell.angle_alpha   90.00
_cell.angle_beta   90.00
_cell.angle_gamma   90.00
#
_symmetry.space_group_name_H-M   'P 1'
#
loop_
_entity.id
_entity.type
_entity.pdbx_description
1 polymer ?
#
loop_
_entity_poly.entity_id
_entity_poly.type
_entity_poly.pdbx_seq_one_letter_code
_entity_poly.pdbx_strand_id
1 'polypeptide(L)'
;MKEPHQPGQPDTRWENSPLAGEEAALQEMEIRLRITEPELISEIAAYPEGRIRDDFIRTALRIGVMALRQAEGQIDSQAVRNEGEHLLRELERYLDDHRRQVTQQIAVSLKEYFDPNDGRFPERLERLLKKDGELEQVLRRQVGEQDSVLARTLGAYLGDSSKLMKQLSRDDPEGFLHGMQEILQKALEADR
;
A
#
# COMPACT_ATOMS: atom_id res chain seq x y z
N MET A 1 23.80 -2.76 88.57
CA MET A 1 22.33 -2.80 88.34
C MET A 1 22.07 -1.87 87.16
N LYS A 2 21.91 -2.35 85.92
CA LYS A 2 20.67 -2.86 85.31
C LYS A 2 19.48 -1.98 85.72
N GLU A 3 18.82 -1.22 84.84
CA GLU A 3 18.15 -1.56 83.55
C GLU A 3 17.46 -0.25 83.00
N PRO A 4 16.61 -0.21 81.94
CA PRO A 4 16.83 -0.46 80.51
C PRO A 4 16.07 0.53 79.54
N HIS A 5 16.13 0.22 78.24
CA HIS A 5 15.18 0.54 77.14
C HIS A 5 15.09 1.96 76.54
N GLN A 6 15.63 2.09 75.32
CA GLN A 6 15.18 3.03 74.28
C GLN A 6 14.41 2.26 73.19
N PRO A 7 13.19 2.70 72.82
CA PRO A 7 12.55 2.29 71.58
C PRO A 7 12.46 3.46 70.58
N GLY A 8 12.74 3.16 69.31
CA GLY A 8 12.09 3.77 68.16
C GLY A 8 12.77 4.97 67.50
N GLN A 9 13.37 4.72 66.32
CA GLN A 9 13.15 5.61 65.17
C GLN A 9 13.30 4.84 63.86
N PRO A 10 12.25 4.75 63.03
CA PRO A 10 12.30 4.12 61.72
C PRO A 10 12.93 5.03 60.66
N ASP A 11 13.59 4.39 59.69
CA ASP A 11 14.09 4.92 58.42
C ASP A 11 13.15 5.95 57.79
N THR A 12 13.65 7.17 57.60
CA THR A 12 13.03 8.15 56.67
C THR A 12 14.00 8.34 55.50
N ARG A 13 14.05 7.30 54.66
CA ARG A 13 14.63 7.38 53.33
C ARG A 13 13.56 7.99 52.43
N TRP A 14 13.95 9.00 51.65
CA TRP A 14 13.20 9.65 50.56
C TRP A 14 12.15 10.69 50.95
N GLU A 15 12.58 11.91 51.26
CA GLU A 15 11.84 13.10 50.84
C GLU A 15 12.77 14.30 50.90
N ASN A 16 13.24 14.73 49.72
CA ASN A 16 13.51 16.12 49.32
C ASN A 16 14.45 16.11 48.11
N SER A 17 13.86 15.82 46.96
CA SER A 17 14.29 16.44 45.72
C SER A 17 13.31 17.58 45.44
N PRO A 18 13.75 18.85 45.48
CA PRO A 18 13.01 19.93 44.86
C PRO A 18 13.69 20.31 43.54
N LEU A 19 12.91 20.22 42.46
CA LEU A 19 13.11 21.01 41.26
C LEU A 19 12.86 22.49 41.62
N ALA A 20 13.93 23.24 41.83
CA ALA A 20 14.00 24.70 41.72
C ALA A 20 15.51 25.05 41.75
N GLY A 21 16.11 25.63 40.72
CA GLY A 21 15.67 26.91 40.20
C GLY A 21 16.04 28.07 41.11
N GLU A 22 16.96 27.89 42.08
CA GLU A 22 17.50 28.97 42.90
C GLU A 22 19.03 28.84 43.00
N GLU A 23 19.70 29.76 42.32
CA GLU A 23 21.08 30.23 42.53
C GLU A 23 22.05 29.20 43.12
N ALA A 24 22.60 28.35 42.25
CA ALA A 24 23.84 27.64 42.54
C ALA A 24 24.94 28.68 42.75
N ALA A 25 25.07 29.16 43.99
CA ALA A 25 26.15 30.00 44.44
C ALA A 25 27.47 29.42 43.95
N LEU A 26 28.33 30.28 43.41
CA LEU A 26 29.65 29.99 42.87
C LEU A 26 30.50 29.19 43.88
N GLN A 27 30.35 27.87 43.88
CA GLN A 27 31.22 26.97 44.62
C GLN A 27 32.37 26.59 43.68
N GLU A 28 33.50 27.26 43.85
CA GLU A 28 34.75 26.80 43.25
C GLU A 28 35.15 25.48 43.92
N MET A 29 35.43 24.46 43.10
CA MET A 29 35.90 23.16 43.56
C MET A 29 37.32 22.94 43.03
N GLU A 30 38.28 22.78 43.95
CA GLU A 30 39.65 22.41 43.59
C GLU A 30 39.74 20.90 43.36
N ILE A 31 40.22 20.51 42.18
CA ILE A 31 40.39 19.11 41.78
C ILE A 31 41.87 18.88 41.49
N ARG A 32 42.47 17.90 42.17
CA ARG A 32 43.80 17.38 41.81
C ARG A 32 43.65 16.16 40.91
N LEU A 33 43.88 16.35 39.62
CA LEU A 33 43.86 15.29 38.62
C LEU A 33 45.29 14.83 38.30
N ARG A 34 45.54 13.52 38.28
CA ARG A 34 46.77 12.95 37.76
C ARG A 34 46.51 12.41 36.36
N ILE A 35 47.13 13.03 35.37
CA ILE A 35 47.04 12.63 33.95
C ILE A 35 48.21 11.69 33.65
N THR A 36 47.91 10.54 33.05
CA THR A 36 48.92 9.50 32.74
C THR A 36 49.10 9.27 31.24
N GLU A 37 48.19 9.79 30.44
CA GLU A 37 48.09 9.58 29.01
C GLU A 37 49.14 10.45 28.29
N PRO A 38 50.14 9.87 27.61
CA PRO A 38 51.23 10.65 27.01
C PRO A 38 50.76 11.72 26.01
N GLU A 39 49.69 11.43 25.27
CA GLU A 39 49.09 12.34 24.28
C GLU A 39 48.50 13.59 24.97
N LEU A 40 47.72 13.41 26.04
CA LEU A 40 47.18 14.53 26.81
C LEU A 40 48.27 15.33 27.51
N ILE A 41 49.30 14.66 28.02
CA ILE A 41 50.46 15.32 28.62
C ILE A 41 51.15 16.20 27.58
N SER A 42 51.36 15.70 26.35
CA SER A 42 51.99 16.49 25.28
C SER A 42 51.16 17.70 24.87
N GLU A 43 49.83 17.56 24.80
CA GLU A 43 48.92 18.64 24.42
C GLU A 43 48.85 19.73 25.51
N ILE A 44 48.79 19.33 26.77
CA ILE A 44 48.76 20.28 27.91
C ILE A 44 50.13 20.96 28.07
N ALA A 45 51.22 20.21 27.88
CA ALA A 45 52.58 20.75 27.96
C ALA A 45 52.92 21.73 26.83
N ALA A 46 52.19 21.71 25.72
CA ALA A 46 52.33 22.69 24.64
C ALA A 46 51.99 24.12 25.10
N TYR A 47 51.17 24.27 26.15
CA TYR A 47 50.84 25.57 26.74
C TYR A 47 51.78 25.90 27.91
N PRO A 48 52.28 27.14 28.05
CA PRO A 48 53.13 27.55 29.18
C PRO A 48 52.45 27.38 30.54
N GLU A 49 53.23 27.05 31.57
CA GLU A 49 52.74 26.93 32.95
C GLU A 49 52.12 28.24 33.47
N GLY A 50 51.03 28.10 34.23
CA GLY A 50 50.24 29.20 34.77
C GLY A 50 48.87 29.31 34.11
N ARG A 51 48.30 30.52 34.13
CA ARG A 51 46.88 30.77 33.79
C ARG A 51 46.46 30.21 32.43
N ILE A 52 47.32 30.28 31.42
CA ILE A 52 47.02 29.83 30.06
C ILE A 52 46.73 28.32 30.03
N ARG A 53 47.58 27.51 30.69
CA ARG A 53 47.40 26.06 30.79
C ARG A 53 46.19 25.71 31.66
N ASP A 54 45.99 26.43 32.76
CA ASP A 54 44.84 26.20 33.66
C ASP A 54 43.50 26.49 32.98
N ASP A 55 43.40 27.58 32.21
CA ASP A 55 42.19 27.94 31.45
C ASP A 55 41.91 26.94 30.34
N PHE A 56 42.95 26.42 29.68
CA PHE A 56 42.84 25.35 28.70
C PHE A 56 42.28 24.07 29.33
N ILE A 57 42.85 23.61 30.46
CA ILE A 57 42.39 22.41 31.18
C ILE A 57 40.94 22.59 31.66
N ARG A 58 40.59 23.76 32.21
CA ARG A 58 39.22 24.08 32.65
C ARG A 58 38.23 24.02 31.49
N THR A 59 38.63 24.56 30.33
CA THR A 59 37.79 24.56 29.11
C THR A 59 37.61 23.15 28.58
N ALA A 60 38.68 22.36 28.51
CA ALA A 60 38.63 20.96 28.07
C ALA A 60 37.75 20.11 28.99
N LEU A 61 37.87 20.29 30.31
CA LEU A 61 37.01 19.60 31.29
C LEU A 61 35.53 20.00 31.12
N ARG A 62 35.24 21.29 30.92
CA ARG A 62 33.87 21.77 30.68
C ARG A 62 33.26 21.13 29.43
N ILE A 63 34.00 21.09 28.34
CA ILE A 63 33.57 20.47 27.09
C ILE A 63 33.38 18.97 27.28
N GLY A 64 34.31 18.30 27.96
CA GLY A 64 34.21 16.86 28.27
C GLY A 64 32.96 16.51 29.08
N VAL A 65 32.65 17.29 30.12
CA VAL A 65 31.42 17.11 30.92
C VAL A 65 30.17 17.33 30.07
N MET A 66 30.16 18.35 29.20
CA MET A 66 29.03 18.59 28.28
C MET A 66 28.85 17.43 27.30
N ALA A 67 29.95 16.92 26.73
CA ALA A 67 29.92 15.79 25.80
C ALA A 67 29.44 14.50 26.48
N LEU A 68 29.90 14.23 27.70
CA LEU A 68 29.43 13.08 28.49
C LEU A 68 27.94 13.20 28.83
N ARG A 69 27.46 14.39 29.23
CA ARG A 69 26.02 14.63 29.44
C ARG A 69 25.19 14.43 28.18
N GLN A 70 25.73 14.80 27.02
CA GLN A 70 25.05 14.61 25.73
C GLN A 70 25.02 13.12 25.33
N ALA A 71 26.08 12.37 25.61
CA ALA A 71 26.16 10.93 25.35
C ALA A 71 25.31 10.09 26.32
N GLU A 72 25.10 10.54 27.56
CA GLU A 72 24.32 9.86 28.61
C GLU A 72 22.79 9.93 28.43
N GLY A 73 22.27 10.65 27.43
CA GLY A 73 20.87 10.51 27.02
C GLY A 73 19.94 11.68 27.36
N GLN A 74 20.20 12.84 26.76
CA GLN A 74 19.15 13.85 26.56
C GLN A 74 18.70 13.88 25.10
N ILE A 75 18.08 12.77 24.68
CA ILE A 75 16.87 12.91 23.87
C ILE A 75 15.77 13.04 24.91
N ASP A 76 15.28 14.26 25.11
CA ASP A 76 14.22 14.54 26.08
C ASP A 76 13.00 13.67 25.75
N SER A 77 12.78 12.61 26.54
CA SER A 77 11.66 11.68 26.37
C SER A 77 10.32 12.42 26.35
N GLN A 78 10.22 13.57 27.02
CA GLN A 78 9.03 14.41 26.98
C GLN A 78 8.90 15.14 25.64
N ALA A 79 10.01 15.64 25.08
CA ALA A 79 10.01 16.24 23.75
C ALA A 79 9.65 15.22 22.65
N VAL A 80 10.20 14.01 22.70
CA VAL A 80 9.84 12.92 21.76
C VAL A 80 8.38 12.51 21.93
N ARG A 81 7.87 12.41 23.16
CA ARG A 81 6.46 12.10 23.40
C ARG A 81 5.55 13.18 22.86
N ASN A 82 5.86 14.46 23.11
CA ASN A 82 5.05 15.58 22.64
C ASN A 82 5.03 15.67 21.11
N GLU A 83 6.19 15.48 20.47
CA GLU A 83 6.31 15.46 19.00
C GLU A 83 5.58 14.24 18.41
N GLY A 84 5.70 13.07 19.05
CA GLY A 84 4.98 11.87 18.65
C GLY A 84 3.46 12.02 18.74
N GLU A 85 2.96 12.62 19.82
CA GLU A 85 1.54 12.93 19.99
C GLU A 85 1.06 13.99 18.99
N HIS A 86 1.92 14.96 18.61
CA HIS A 86 1.61 15.93 17.55
C HIS A 86 1.48 15.26 16.18
N LEU A 87 2.47 14.43 15.81
CA LEU A 87 2.46 13.68 14.55
C LEU A 87 1.27 12.73 14.45
N LEU A 88 0.92 12.04 15.54
CA LEU A 88 -0.26 11.16 15.57
C LEU A 88 -1.56 11.92 15.32
N ARG A 89 -1.74 13.09 15.94
CA ARG A 89 -2.92 13.94 15.69
C ARG A 89 -2.98 14.47 14.27
N GLU A 90 -1.83 14.82 13.70
CA GLU A 90 -1.74 15.31 12.33
C GLU A 90 -2.05 14.19 11.32
N LEU A 91 -1.51 12.99 11.57
CA LEU A 91 -1.80 11.80 10.76
C LEU A 91 -3.28 11.40 10.84
N GLU A 92 -3.87 11.42 12.04
CA GLU A 92 -5.29 11.13 12.24
C GLU A 92 -6.16 12.10 11.44
N ARG A 93 -5.86 13.41 11.52
CA ARG A 93 -6.57 14.44 10.74
C ARG A 93 -6.43 14.19 9.24
N TYR A 94 -5.21 13.93 8.76
CA TYR A 94 -4.96 13.70 7.34
C TYR A 94 -5.70 12.46 6.81
N LEU A 95 -5.65 11.35 7.55
CA LEU A 95 -6.35 10.12 7.18
C LEU A 95 -7.87 10.34 7.14
N ASP A 96 -8.41 11.08 8.10
CA ASP A 96 -9.83 11.29 8.21
C ASP A 96 -10.36 12.24 7.11
N ASP A 97 -9.58 13.27 6.76
CA ASP A 97 -9.86 14.12 5.59
C ASP A 97 -9.77 13.35 4.28
N HIS A 98 -8.75 12.52 4.11
CA HIS A 98 -8.59 11.68 2.91
C HIS A 98 -9.77 10.71 2.76
N ARG A 99 -10.19 10.06 3.86
CA ARG A 99 -11.37 9.17 3.87
C ARG A 99 -12.63 9.90 3.43
N ARG A 100 -12.86 11.13 3.91
CA ARG A 100 -14.02 11.95 3.50
C ARG A 100 -13.95 12.29 2.02
N GLN A 101 -12.78 12.70 1.54
CA GLN A 101 -12.56 13.04 0.13
C GLN A 101 -12.82 11.84 -0.79
N VAL A 102 -12.26 10.68 -0.49
CA VAL A 102 -12.48 9.44 -1.26
C VAL A 102 -13.96 9.06 -1.27
N THR A 103 -14.62 9.12 -0.11
CA THR A 103 -16.06 8.82 0.00
C THR A 103 -16.90 9.76 -0.85
N GLN A 104 -16.61 11.06 -0.80
CA GLN A 104 -17.30 12.07 -1.59
C GLN A 104 -17.06 11.85 -3.09
N GLN A 105 -15.83 11.55 -3.49
CA GLN A 105 -15.50 11.29 -4.89
C GLN A 105 -16.22 10.05 -5.42
N ILE A 106 -16.26 8.96 -4.65
CA ILE A 106 -17.02 7.75 -5.00
C ILE A 106 -18.51 8.07 -5.11
N ALA A 107 -19.08 8.83 -4.17
CA ALA A 107 -20.49 9.21 -4.20
C ALA A 107 -20.83 10.05 -5.44
N VAL A 108 -19.96 11.00 -5.81
CA VAL A 108 -20.12 11.82 -7.03
C VAL A 108 -20.04 10.96 -8.28
N SER A 109 -19.03 10.10 -8.39
CA SER A 109 -18.87 9.21 -9.56
C SER A 109 -20.02 8.21 -9.69
N LEU A 110 -20.49 7.62 -8.58
CA LEU A 110 -21.66 6.74 -8.58
C LEU A 110 -22.92 7.50 -9.00
N LYS A 111 -23.09 8.74 -8.53
CA LYS A 111 -24.20 9.59 -8.95
C LYS A 111 -24.14 9.89 -10.44
N GLU A 112 -23.01 10.34 -10.97
CA GLU A 112 -22.84 10.61 -12.42
C GLU A 112 -23.10 9.36 -13.27
N TYR A 113 -22.72 8.17 -12.77
CA TYR A 113 -22.92 6.94 -13.53
C TYR A 113 -24.36 6.41 -13.47
N PHE A 114 -25.01 6.48 -12.30
CA PHE A 114 -26.30 5.88 -12.02
C PHE A 114 -27.47 6.87 -11.90
N ASP A 115 -27.28 8.17 -12.16
CA ASP A 115 -28.38 9.14 -12.12
C ASP A 115 -29.51 8.68 -13.06
N PRO A 116 -30.75 8.54 -12.58
CA PRO A 116 -31.85 8.04 -13.39
C PRO A 116 -32.26 8.97 -14.54
N ASN A 117 -31.86 10.26 -14.52
CA ASN A 117 -32.23 11.23 -15.55
C ASN A 117 -31.13 11.47 -16.59
N ASP A 118 -29.85 11.53 -16.18
CA ASP A 118 -28.72 11.80 -17.10
C ASP A 118 -27.54 10.82 -16.98
N GLY A 119 -27.70 9.77 -16.17
CA GLY A 119 -26.62 8.85 -15.87
C GLY A 119 -26.11 8.12 -17.10
N ARG A 120 -24.79 7.92 -17.14
CA ARG A 120 -24.11 7.16 -18.20
C ARG A 120 -24.66 5.75 -18.37
N PHE A 121 -25.10 5.11 -17.28
CA PHE A 121 -25.61 3.75 -17.31
C PHE A 121 -27.00 3.67 -17.97
N PRO A 122 -28.03 4.42 -17.54
CA PRO A 122 -29.29 4.51 -18.26
C PRO A 122 -29.13 4.87 -19.74
N GLU A 123 -28.27 5.85 -20.08
CA GLU A 123 -28.03 6.25 -21.47
C GLU A 123 -27.49 5.08 -22.32
N ARG A 124 -26.51 4.34 -21.80
CA ARG A 124 -25.96 3.14 -22.47
C ARG A 124 -26.99 2.03 -22.58
N LEU A 125 -27.79 1.82 -21.54
CA LEU A 125 -28.83 0.81 -21.52
C LEU A 125 -29.93 1.11 -22.55
N GLU A 126 -30.36 2.37 -22.65
CA GLU A 126 -31.29 2.82 -23.68
C GLU A 126 -30.71 2.65 -25.08
N ARG A 127 -29.45 3.05 -25.32
CA ARG A 127 -28.79 2.84 -26.62
C ARG A 127 -28.67 1.38 -27.02
N LEU A 128 -28.48 0.49 -26.05
CA LEU A 128 -28.38 -0.95 -26.28
C LEU A 128 -29.74 -1.56 -26.60
N LEU A 129 -30.81 -1.15 -25.90
CA LEU A 129 -32.16 -1.74 -25.96
C LEU A 129 -33.12 -1.07 -26.94
N LYS A 130 -32.83 0.15 -27.41
CA LYS A 130 -33.68 0.86 -28.36
C LYS A 130 -33.84 0.04 -29.64
N LYS A 131 -34.97 0.23 -30.32
CA LYS A 131 -35.22 -0.31 -31.66
C LYS A 131 -34.16 0.21 -32.64
N ASP A 132 -33.55 -0.69 -33.40
CA ASP A 132 -32.32 -0.48 -34.19
C ASP A 132 -31.07 -0.13 -33.35
N GLY A 133 -31.06 -0.52 -32.07
CA GLY A 133 -29.97 -0.32 -31.14
C GLY A 133 -28.79 -1.26 -31.37
N GLU A 134 -27.75 -1.10 -30.55
CA GLU A 134 -26.50 -1.87 -30.69
C GLU A 134 -26.73 -3.38 -30.56
N LEU A 135 -27.62 -3.82 -29.66
CA LEU A 135 -27.93 -5.24 -29.46
C LEU A 135 -28.66 -5.84 -30.67
N GLU A 136 -29.68 -5.14 -31.16
CA GLU A 136 -30.47 -5.60 -32.32
C GLU A 136 -29.58 -5.69 -33.57
N GLN A 137 -28.68 -4.73 -33.77
CA GLN A 137 -27.74 -4.73 -34.88
C GLN A 137 -26.77 -5.92 -34.83
N VAL A 138 -26.25 -6.24 -33.64
CA VAL A 138 -25.38 -7.42 -33.44
C VAL A 138 -26.15 -8.71 -33.64
N LEU A 139 -27.36 -8.83 -33.06
CA LEU A 139 -28.20 -10.02 -33.22
C LEU A 139 -28.60 -10.23 -34.68
N ARG A 140 -28.98 -9.18 -35.40
CA ARG A 140 -29.31 -9.25 -36.82
C ARG A 140 -28.10 -9.67 -37.67
N ARG A 141 -26.90 -9.19 -37.34
CA ARG A 141 -25.66 -9.60 -38.02
C ARG A 141 -25.32 -11.08 -37.78
N GLN A 142 -25.57 -11.58 -36.58
CA GLN A 142 -25.17 -12.94 -36.20
C GLN A 142 -26.24 -14.00 -36.50
N VAL A 143 -27.51 -13.69 -36.29
CA VAL A 143 -28.66 -14.63 -36.30
C VAL A 143 -29.80 -14.19 -37.23
N GLY A 144 -29.68 -13.03 -37.91
CA GLY A 144 -30.71 -12.55 -38.83
C GLY A 144 -31.09 -13.54 -39.94
N GLU A 145 -32.32 -13.41 -40.44
CA GLU A 145 -32.92 -14.33 -41.42
C GLU A 145 -32.21 -14.32 -42.78
N GLN A 146 -31.57 -13.20 -43.16
CA GLN A 146 -30.85 -13.05 -44.42
C GLN A 146 -29.42 -12.55 -44.18
N ASP A 147 -28.44 -13.20 -44.80
CA ASP A 147 -27.00 -12.88 -44.74
C ASP A 147 -26.34 -12.87 -43.35
N SER A 148 -26.98 -13.44 -42.33
CA SER A 148 -26.32 -13.59 -41.04
C SER A 148 -25.13 -14.55 -41.12
N VAL A 149 -24.18 -14.39 -40.19
CA VAL A 149 -23.02 -15.28 -40.11
C VAL A 149 -23.47 -16.74 -39.92
N LEU A 150 -24.51 -16.95 -39.11
CA LEU A 150 -25.10 -18.26 -38.88
C LEU A 150 -25.83 -18.79 -40.12
N ALA A 151 -26.64 -17.97 -40.79
CA ALA A 151 -27.32 -18.37 -42.03
C ALA A 151 -26.33 -18.70 -43.15
N ARG A 152 -25.24 -17.95 -43.29
CA ARG A 152 -24.17 -18.23 -44.27
C ARG A 152 -23.42 -19.52 -43.94
N THR A 153 -23.12 -19.75 -42.67
CA THR A 153 -22.44 -20.97 -42.25
C THR A 153 -23.35 -22.19 -42.46
N LEU A 154 -24.60 -22.13 -42.01
CA LEU A 154 -25.57 -23.21 -42.24
C LEU A 154 -25.84 -23.42 -43.73
N GLY A 155 -25.97 -22.36 -44.54
CA GLY A 155 -26.14 -22.48 -45.98
C GLY A 155 -24.94 -23.13 -46.67
N ALA A 156 -23.71 -22.86 -46.22
CA ALA A 156 -22.51 -23.50 -46.77
C ALA A 156 -22.47 -25.02 -46.50
N TYR A 157 -22.98 -25.48 -45.36
CA TYR A 157 -22.94 -26.89 -44.94
C TYR A 157 -24.22 -27.69 -45.26
N LEU A 158 -25.39 -27.04 -45.27
CA LEU A 158 -26.71 -27.68 -45.39
C LEU A 158 -27.59 -27.12 -46.51
N GLY A 159 -27.19 -26.01 -47.15
CA GLY A 159 -27.95 -25.41 -48.24
C GLY A 159 -27.92 -26.22 -49.53
N ASP A 160 -28.72 -25.82 -50.51
CA ASP A 160 -28.90 -26.53 -51.79
C ASP A 160 -27.57 -26.68 -52.58
N SER A 161 -26.64 -25.75 -52.39
CA SER A 161 -25.30 -25.79 -52.99
C SER A 161 -24.24 -26.51 -52.15
N SER A 162 -24.60 -27.01 -50.95
CA SER A 162 -23.66 -27.62 -50.01
C SER A 162 -23.11 -28.94 -50.53
N LYS A 163 -21.87 -29.28 -50.14
CA LYS A 163 -21.26 -30.57 -50.51
C LYS A 163 -22.06 -31.76 -50.00
N LEU A 164 -22.70 -31.62 -48.83
CA LEU A 164 -23.53 -32.67 -48.23
C LEU A 164 -24.81 -32.90 -49.04
N MET A 165 -25.52 -31.84 -49.45
CA MET A 165 -26.70 -32.02 -50.31
C MET A 165 -26.35 -32.47 -51.72
N LYS A 166 -25.21 -32.07 -52.28
CA LYS A 166 -24.74 -32.62 -53.57
C LYS A 166 -24.47 -34.11 -53.48
N GLN A 167 -23.80 -34.56 -52.42
CA GLN A 167 -23.56 -35.99 -52.18
C GLN A 167 -24.84 -36.79 -51.92
N LEU A 168 -25.86 -36.18 -51.31
CA LEU A 168 -27.16 -36.82 -51.02
C LEU A 168 -28.21 -36.57 -52.11
N SER A 169 -27.91 -35.77 -53.13
CA SER A 169 -28.83 -35.50 -54.24
C SER A 169 -28.91 -36.72 -55.15
N ARG A 170 -30.13 -37.08 -55.55
CA ARG A 170 -30.39 -38.19 -56.48
C ARG A 170 -30.07 -37.82 -57.93
N ASP A 171 -30.11 -36.52 -58.25
CA ASP A 171 -29.84 -35.99 -59.60
C ASP A 171 -28.36 -35.70 -59.86
N ASP A 172 -27.49 -35.79 -58.84
CA ASP A 172 -26.05 -35.61 -59.03
C ASP A 172 -25.43 -36.96 -59.45
N PRO A 173 -24.83 -37.06 -60.66
CA PRO A 173 -24.22 -38.31 -61.13
C PRO A 173 -23.00 -38.74 -60.33
N GLU A 174 -22.34 -37.83 -59.60
CA GLU A 174 -21.28 -38.17 -58.62
C GLU A 174 -21.81 -38.32 -57.19
N GLY A 175 -23.14 -38.29 -57.02
CA GLY A 175 -23.82 -38.42 -55.74
C GLY A 175 -23.73 -39.84 -55.17
N PHE A 176 -23.61 -39.93 -53.83
CA PHE A 176 -23.51 -41.20 -53.11
C PHE A 176 -24.75 -42.09 -53.33
N LEU A 177 -25.95 -41.49 -53.41
CA LEU A 177 -27.18 -42.23 -53.68
C LEU A 177 -27.21 -42.81 -55.10
N HIS A 178 -26.65 -42.10 -56.09
CA HIS A 178 -26.54 -42.60 -57.46
C HIS A 178 -25.60 -43.80 -57.53
N GLY A 179 -24.43 -43.70 -56.90
CA GLY A 179 -23.47 -44.82 -56.82
C GLY A 179 -24.03 -46.05 -56.09
N MET A 180 -24.76 -45.87 -54.99
CA MET A 180 -25.46 -46.99 -54.33
C MET A 180 -26.53 -47.62 -55.24
N GLN A 181 -27.30 -46.80 -55.96
CA GLN A 181 -28.34 -47.29 -56.86
C GLN A 181 -27.74 -48.07 -58.04
N GLU A 182 -26.62 -47.62 -58.60
CA GLU A 182 -25.89 -48.33 -59.64
C GLU A 182 -25.33 -49.67 -59.16
N ILE A 183 -24.75 -49.72 -57.95
CA ILE A 183 -24.23 -50.96 -57.36
C ILE A 183 -25.36 -51.94 -57.07
N LEU A 184 -26.49 -51.47 -56.51
CA LEU A 184 -27.67 -52.30 -56.27
C LEU A 184 -28.24 -52.81 -57.59
N GLN A 185 -28.29 -51.98 -58.63
CA GLN A 185 -28.79 -52.39 -59.93
C GLN A 185 -27.87 -53.43 -60.58
N LYS A 186 -26.55 -53.25 -60.52
CA LYS A 186 -25.57 -54.26 -60.95
C LYS A 186 -25.71 -55.57 -60.17
N ALA A 187 -25.96 -55.51 -58.87
CA ALA A 187 -26.17 -56.69 -58.04
C ALA A 187 -27.49 -57.42 -58.38
N LEU A 188 -28.56 -56.68 -58.64
CA LEU A 188 -29.86 -57.22 -59.09
C LEU A 188 -29.81 -57.80 -60.52
N GLU A 189 -28.98 -57.22 -61.39
CA GLU A 189 -28.75 -57.74 -62.75
C GLU A 189 -27.82 -58.95 -62.76
N ALA A 190 -26.90 -59.07 -61.80
CA ALA A 190 -26.03 -60.24 -61.64
C ALA A 190 -26.72 -61.45 -60.99
N ASP A 191 -27.84 -61.25 -60.30
CA ASP A 191 -28.63 -62.29 -59.62
C ASP A 191 -29.82 -62.79 -60.48
N ARG A 192 -29.83 -62.46 -61.78
CA ARG A 192 -30.86 -62.86 -62.76
C ARG A 192 -30.27 -63.71 -63.88
#